data_AF-A0A836ITT9-F1
#
_entry.id   AF-A0A836ITT9-F1
#
_cell.length_a   1.000
_cell.length_b   1.000
_cell.length_c   1.000
_cell.angle_alpha   90.00
_cell.angle_beta   90.00
_cell.angle_gamma   90.00
#
_symmetry.space_group_name_H-M   'P 1'
#
loop_
_entity.id
_entity.type
_entity.pdbx_description
1 polymer ?
#
loop_
_entity_poly.entity_id
_entity_poly.type
_entity_poly.pdbx_seq_one_letter_code
_entity_poly.pdbx_strand_id
1 'polypeptide(L)'
;MSPEEREIQERTLAKLQWLNERTKLDFRGNPPPFESKKTLRSVEQAKRVKARALAGGSDFLPFWHGTTPLALDATRSNYIQAGQGAKSSCGMQKATGTGCRPMLSEKRREALGTMYSLVGTHSAVKLCRWQKSMMRGRGGCYKWTMYGIKSHRCMEATPSMACANNCVFCWRLNSNPTAAEWKWMVDEPKDVVEGMISSHQALINGVRGMPGVTDEALQEALCPRHCALSLVGEPIIYPYVNEFLRLLHAKSMSSFLVNNGQFPDAIRSLAPVTQLYLSVDAPNQKTMKILDRPVLPDYWERFNESVNNMREKKHRTVFRLTMIDGFNMEPENLVEYKELFDRGQPHFIEIKRLTPAFSGNHNTILSIKNVPSWAKMKSFAQQLCSVIGGGTQYTVASVHEHSGCVLLVQQRFVFDGRVHTWIDYDKFDAIIQDPVRAASMVPEDYLLPTPTWALPDSPEEGFDPAQQRHISNKRRKYMESNAAASPLPDESRIITAKPASFQS
;
A
#
# COMPACT_ATOMS: atom_id res chain seq x y z
N MET A 1 16.80 -61.76 -24.75
CA MET A 1 16.99 -60.31 -24.72
C MET A 1 17.08 -59.80 -26.14
N SER A 2 16.30 -58.79 -26.47
CA SER A 2 16.41 -58.10 -27.76
C SER A 2 17.77 -57.36 -27.85
N PRO A 3 18.25 -57.03 -29.06
CA PRO A 3 19.46 -56.21 -29.24
C PRO A 3 19.38 -54.88 -28.47
N GLU A 4 18.19 -54.30 -28.41
CA GLU A 4 17.91 -53.03 -27.74
C GLU A 4 18.00 -53.15 -26.20
N GLU A 5 17.52 -54.26 -25.64
CA GLU A 5 17.66 -54.55 -24.21
C GLU A 5 19.12 -54.76 -23.80
N ARG A 6 19.95 -55.38 -24.67
CA ARG A 6 21.40 -55.53 -24.43
C ARG A 6 22.10 -54.18 -24.41
N GLU A 7 21.78 -53.30 -25.36
CA GLU A 7 22.38 -51.98 -25.42
C GLU A 7 22.04 -51.13 -24.17
N ILE A 8 20.79 -51.18 -23.71
CA ILE A 8 20.37 -50.50 -22.47
C ILE A 8 21.11 -51.07 -21.27
N GLN A 9 21.29 -52.39 -21.20
CA GLN A 9 21.97 -53.04 -20.08
C GLN A 9 23.47 -52.71 -20.06
N GLU A 10 24.13 -52.67 -21.23
CA GLU A 10 25.54 -52.28 -21.36
C GLU A 10 25.76 -50.81 -21.00
N ARG A 11 24.89 -49.90 -21.45
CA ARG A 11 24.96 -48.47 -21.06
C ARG A 11 24.76 -48.28 -19.56
N THR A 12 23.87 -49.06 -18.97
CA THR A 12 23.61 -49.01 -17.52
C THR A 12 24.81 -49.53 -16.74
N LEU A 13 25.41 -50.64 -17.18
CA LEU A 13 26.61 -51.22 -16.56
C LEU A 13 27.80 -50.27 -16.65
N ALA A 14 28.04 -49.65 -17.81
CA ALA A 14 29.10 -48.66 -18.01
C ALA A 14 28.90 -47.42 -17.11
N LYS A 15 27.66 -46.96 -16.93
CA LYS A 15 27.34 -45.84 -16.04
C LYS A 15 27.60 -46.18 -14.57
N LEU A 16 27.27 -47.40 -14.15
CA LEU A 16 27.54 -47.88 -12.78
C LEU A 16 29.04 -48.04 -12.53
N GLN A 17 29.78 -48.60 -13.47
CA GLN A 17 31.24 -48.71 -13.39
C GLN A 17 31.90 -47.33 -13.28
N TRP A 18 31.45 -46.35 -14.08
CA TRP A 18 31.96 -44.98 -14.00
C TRP A 18 31.65 -44.31 -12.66
N LEU A 19 30.44 -44.49 -12.11
CA LEU A 19 30.10 -43.96 -10.78
C LEU A 19 30.98 -44.57 -9.69
N ASN A 20 31.26 -45.87 -9.79
CA ASN A 20 32.10 -46.58 -8.81
C ASN A 20 33.55 -46.07 -8.87
N GLU A 21 34.12 -45.90 -10.07
CA GLU A 21 35.46 -45.29 -10.24
C GLU A 21 35.53 -43.88 -9.67
N ARG A 22 34.47 -43.09 -9.80
CA ARG A 22 34.43 -41.72 -9.26
C ARG A 22 34.43 -41.64 -7.73
N THR A 23 34.06 -42.72 -7.04
CA THR A 23 34.14 -42.77 -5.56
C THR A 23 35.56 -42.95 -5.04
N LYS A 24 36.51 -43.33 -5.90
CA LYS A 24 37.92 -43.44 -5.51
C LYS A 24 38.52 -42.05 -5.26
N LEU A 25 39.27 -41.93 -4.17
CA LEU A 25 39.86 -40.67 -3.70
C LEU A 25 40.83 -40.04 -4.70
N ASP A 26 41.42 -40.84 -5.57
CA ASP A 26 42.39 -40.47 -6.60
C ASP A 26 41.77 -40.28 -8.01
N PHE A 27 40.43 -40.36 -8.14
CA PHE A 27 39.76 -40.17 -9.42
C PHE A 27 40.00 -38.76 -9.98
N ARG A 28 40.48 -38.70 -11.24
CA ARG A 28 40.81 -37.45 -11.93
C ARG A 28 39.58 -36.54 -12.02
N GLY A 29 39.58 -35.44 -11.27
CA GLY A 29 38.48 -34.48 -11.21
C GLY A 29 37.78 -34.40 -9.83
N ASN A 30 38.14 -35.28 -8.89
CA ASN A 30 37.79 -35.07 -7.49
C ASN A 30 38.69 -33.96 -6.89
N PRO A 31 38.14 -33.05 -6.05
CA PRO A 31 38.95 -32.04 -5.39
C PRO A 31 39.94 -32.72 -4.43
N PRO A 32 41.19 -32.23 -4.33
CA PRO A 32 42.19 -32.83 -3.45
C PRO A 32 41.69 -32.81 -2.00
N PRO A 33 41.87 -33.90 -1.23
CA PRO A 33 41.30 -34.03 0.11
C PRO A 33 41.89 -33.05 1.15
N PHE A 34 42.93 -32.31 0.79
CA PHE A 34 43.56 -31.30 1.64
C PHE A 34 43.72 -29.98 0.87
N GLU A 35 43.32 -28.86 1.49
CA GLU A 35 43.56 -27.53 0.94
C GLU A 35 45.06 -27.25 0.85
N SER A 36 45.57 -26.95 -0.36
CA SER A 36 46.94 -26.49 -0.53
C SER A 36 47.15 -25.14 0.16
N LYS A 37 48.20 -24.99 0.97
CA LYS A 37 48.56 -23.73 1.65
C LYS A 37 48.70 -22.60 0.62
N LYS A 38 47.87 -21.55 0.76
CA LYS A 38 47.87 -20.38 -0.14
C LYS A 38 49.11 -19.52 0.10
N THR A 39 49.90 -19.30 -0.94
CA THR A 39 51.03 -18.35 -0.92
C THR A 39 50.53 -16.91 -1.05
N LEU A 40 51.26 -15.93 -0.52
CA LEU A 40 50.92 -14.50 -0.64
C LEU A 40 50.59 -14.10 -2.09
N ARG A 41 51.38 -14.61 -3.04
CA ARG A 41 51.20 -14.37 -4.48
C ARG A 41 49.86 -14.93 -5.00
N SER A 42 49.43 -16.10 -4.53
CA SER A 42 48.13 -16.68 -4.91
C SER A 42 46.93 -15.90 -4.35
N VAL A 43 47.08 -15.35 -3.13
CA VAL A 43 46.06 -14.50 -2.50
C VAL A 43 45.93 -13.17 -3.24
N GLU A 44 47.05 -12.59 -3.64
CA GLU A 44 47.09 -11.30 -4.33
C GLU A 44 46.57 -11.42 -5.77
N GLN A 45 46.85 -12.53 -6.44
CA GLN A 45 46.26 -12.86 -7.74
C GLN A 45 44.75 -13.08 -7.62
N ALA A 46 44.27 -13.77 -6.58
CA ALA A 46 42.84 -13.91 -6.31
C ALA A 46 42.16 -12.55 -6.03
N LYS A 47 42.84 -11.64 -5.32
CA LYS A 47 42.35 -10.26 -5.11
C LYS A 47 42.25 -9.48 -6.42
N ARG A 48 43.24 -9.59 -7.32
CA ARG A 48 43.21 -8.94 -8.65
C ARG A 48 42.12 -9.51 -9.56
N VAL A 49 41.90 -10.83 -9.54
CA VAL A 49 40.80 -11.47 -10.27
C VAL A 49 39.44 -10.99 -9.72
N LYS A 50 39.30 -10.89 -8.40
CA LYS A 50 38.09 -10.37 -7.75
C LYS A 50 37.84 -8.89 -8.06
N ALA A 51 38.90 -8.07 -8.14
CA ALA A 51 38.79 -6.67 -8.53
C ALA A 51 38.39 -6.49 -10.00
N ARG A 52 38.91 -7.33 -10.91
CA ARG A 52 38.47 -7.36 -12.32
C ARG A 52 37.05 -7.87 -12.50
N ALA A 53 36.58 -8.79 -11.65
CA ALA A 53 35.18 -9.23 -11.64
C ALA A 53 34.20 -8.13 -11.17
N LEU A 54 34.68 -7.13 -10.42
CA LEU A 54 33.88 -5.99 -9.94
C LEU A 54 33.88 -4.79 -10.89
N ALA A 55 34.89 -4.69 -11.77
CA ALA A 55 34.95 -3.69 -12.83
C ALA A 55 34.40 -4.30 -14.14
N GLY A 56 33.08 -4.36 -14.25
CA GLY A 56 32.39 -4.93 -15.41
C GLY A 56 32.76 -4.19 -16.71
N GLY A 57 33.24 -4.94 -17.70
CA GLY A 57 33.36 -4.48 -19.08
C GLY A 57 31.98 -4.31 -19.72
N SER A 58 31.89 -3.37 -20.66
CA SER A 58 30.73 -3.16 -21.52
C SER A 58 30.49 -4.42 -22.37
N ASP A 59 29.41 -5.13 -22.04
CA ASP A 59 28.72 -6.20 -22.78
C ASP A 59 28.56 -7.47 -21.95
N PHE A 60 27.49 -7.54 -21.15
CA PHE A 60 26.95 -8.83 -20.71
C PHE A 60 25.46 -8.78 -20.34
N LEU A 61 24.68 -9.64 -21.00
CA LEU A 61 23.25 -9.92 -20.78
C LEU A 61 23.04 -10.83 -19.54
N PRO A 62 21.83 -10.83 -18.94
CA PRO A 62 21.65 -11.11 -17.53
C PRO A 62 21.57 -12.61 -17.22
N PHE A 63 22.42 -13.09 -16.31
CA PHE A 63 22.14 -14.32 -15.56
C PHE A 63 21.63 -13.99 -14.16
N TRP A 64 20.35 -14.29 -14.05
CA TRP A 64 19.48 -14.38 -12.89
C TRP A 64 20.07 -15.32 -11.81
N HIS A 65 20.22 -14.84 -10.57
CA HIS A 65 20.07 -15.63 -9.33
C HIS A 65 19.98 -14.69 -8.09
N GLY A 66 18.83 -14.72 -7.40
CA GLY A 66 18.57 -14.44 -5.97
C GLY A 66 19.09 -13.12 -5.35
N THR A 67 18.26 -12.25 -4.78
CA THR A 67 17.23 -12.50 -3.76
C THR A 67 16.09 -11.50 -3.91
N THR A 68 14.86 -11.99 -3.91
CA THR A 68 13.65 -11.18 -4.00
C THR A 68 13.49 -10.31 -2.74
N PRO A 69 13.39 -8.98 -2.87
CA PRO A 69 13.06 -8.10 -1.75
C PRO A 69 11.68 -8.45 -1.17
N LEU A 70 11.51 -8.33 0.15
CA LEU A 70 10.26 -8.62 0.89
C LEU A 70 9.03 -7.84 0.38
N ALA A 71 9.21 -6.80 -0.43
CA ALA A 71 8.13 -6.04 -1.05
C ALA A 71 7.46 -6.73 -2.26
N LEU A 72 8.02 -7.85 -2.73
CA LEU A 72 7.54 -8.57 -3.91
C LEU A 72 6.79 -9.88 -3.60
N ASP A 73 6.24 -10.07 -2.39
CA ASP A 73 5.29 -11.17 -2.08
C ASP A 73 3.94 -11.05 -2.83
N ALA A 74 3.89 -10.23 -3.88
CA ALA A 74 2.94 -10.28 -4.98
C ALA A 74 3.48 -11.12 -6.16
N THR A 75 4.32 -12.14 -5.91
CA THR A 75 4.92 -12.93 -6.99
C THR A 75 3.87 -13.79 -7.70
N ARG A 76 3.79 -13.51 -9.01
CA ARG A 76 3.11 -14.22 -10.10
C ARG A 76 1.58 -14.23 -10.04
N SER A 77 1.01 -13.19 -10.65
CA SER A 77 -0.31 -13.16 -11.26
C SER A 77 -0.43 -14.13 -12.45
N ASN A 78 0.02 -15.39 -12.33
CA ASN A 78 -0.27 -16.42 -13.34
C ASN A 78 -1.78 -16.74 -13.43
N TYR A 79 -2.59 -16.16 -12.53
CA TYR A 79 -4.05 -16.21 -12.52
C TYR A 79 -4.71 -15.07 -13.33
N ILE A 80 -3.94 -14.10 -13.86
CA ILE A 80 -4.45 -13.16 -14.89
C ILE A 80 -4.24 -13.81 -16.27
N GLN A 81 -4.80 -15.00 -16.44
CA GLN A 81 -5.18 -15.55 -17.74
C GLN A 81 -6.66 -15.92 -17.64
N ALA A 82 -7.50 -14.94 -17.32
CA ALA A 82 -8.93 -15.08 -17.53
C ALA A 82 -9.21 -14.93 -19.03
N GLY A 83 -9.40 -16.09 -19.69
CA GLY A 83 -10.18 -16.24 -20.93
C GLY A 83 -9.89 -15.29 -22.09
N GLN A 84 -8.87 -15.60 -22.89
CA GLN A 84 -8.94 -15.33 -24.34
C GLN A 84 -10.00 -16.26 -24.94
N GLY A 85 -11.27 -15.96 -24.70
CA GLY A 85 -12.36 -16.89 -24.98
C GLY A 85 -13.75 -16.33 -24.73
N ALA A 86 -13.93 -15.02 -24.89
CA ALA A 86 -15.24 -14.42 -25.10
C ALA A 86 -15.03 -13.19 -25.96
N LYS A 87 -15.34 -13.31 -27.26
CA LYS A 87 -15.58 -12.14 -28.11
C LYS A 87 -16.84 -11.48 -27.57
N SER A 88 -16.70 -10.62 -26.55
CA SER A 88 -17.74 -9.64 -26.26
C SER A 88 -17.73 -8.67 -27.44
N SER A 89 -18.73 -8.78 -28.30
CA SER A 89 -19.07 -7.77 -29.28
C SER A 89 -19.57 -6.53 -28.56
N CYS A 90 -18.69 -5.85 -27.83
CA CYS A 90 -18.91 -4.47 -27.45
C CYS A 90 -18.39 -3.66 -28.63
N GLY A 91 -19.32 -3.21 -29.48
CA GLY A 91 -19.01 -2.34 -30.59
C GLY A 91 -18.15 -1.19 -30.08
N MET A 92 -17.01 -1.00 -30.74
CA MET A 92 -16.15 0.16 -30.55
C MET A 92 -16.96 1.36 -31.05
N GLN A 93 -17.83 1.90 -30.18
CA GLN A 93 -18.56 3.12 -30.48
C GLN A 93 -17.53 4.23 -30.61
N LYS A 94 -17.63 4.95 -31.73
CA LYS A 94 -16.73 6.02 -32.14
C LYS A 94 -16.54 7.00 -30.99
N ALA A 95 -15.28 7.16 -30.56
CA ALA A 95 -14.84 8.28 -29.76
C ALA A 95 -15.24 9.59 -30.45
N THR A 96 -16.24 10.28 -29.91
CA THR A 96 -16.59 11.63 -30.30
C THR A 96 -15.67 12.59 -29.55
N GLY A 97 -14.46 12.77 -30.07
CA GLY A 97 -13.47 13.68 -29.50
C GLY A 97 -12.21 13.74 -30.35
N THR A 98 -12.08 14.79 -31.14
CA THR A 98 -10.97 15.13 -32.04
C THR A 98 -9.58 15.01 -31.39
N GLY A 99 -8.69 14.18 -31.96
CA GLY A 99 -7.22 14.36 -31.91
C GLY A 99 -6.44 13.94 -30.65
N CYS A 100 -7.07 13.51 -29.55
CA CYS A 100 -6.34 13.13 -28.33
C CYS A 100 -5.87 11.66 -28.33
N ARG A 101 -4.64 11.41 -27.87
CA ARG A 101 -4.04 10.07 -27.72
C ARG A 101 -4.47 9.38 -26.42
N PRO A 102 -4.40 8.03 -26.31
CA PRO A 102 -4.65 7.33 -25.05
C PRO A 102 -3.62 7.73 -23.98
N MET A 103 -3.99 7.57 -22.70
CA MET A 103 -3.10 7.91 -21.57
C MET A 103 -1.84 7.05 -21.54
N LEU A 104 -2.00 5.77 -21.84
CA LEU A 104 -0.90 4.81 -21.89
C LEU A 104 -0.52 4.53 -23.35
N SER A 105 0.77 4.62 -23.67
CA SER A 105 1.30 4.07 -24.93
C SER A 105 1.20 2.54 -24.90
N GLU A 106 1.23 1.90 -26.07
CA GLU A 106 1.08 0.44 -26.16
C GLU A 106 2.10 -0.31 -25.28
N LYS A 107 3.37 0.07 -25.36
CA LYS A 107 4.44 -0.47 -24.50
C LYS A 107 4.15 -0.30 -23.00
N ARG A 108 3.58 0.84 -22.58
CA ARG A 108 3.20 1.05 -21.18
C ARG A 108 1.97 0.25 -20.82
N ARG A 109 1.01 0.10 -21.74
CA ARG A 109 -0.19 -0.71 -21.55
C ARG A 109 0.16 -2.17 -21.31
N GLU A 110 1.07 -2.74 -22.11
CA GLU A 110 1.60 -4.09 -21.92
C GLU A 110 2.28 -4.24 -20.55
N ALA A 111 3.22 -3.34 -20.22
CA ALA A 111 3.96 -3.41 -18.96
C ALA A 111 3.05 -3.27 -17.74
N LEU A 112 2.17 -2.26 -17.72
CA LEU A 112 1.27 -2.00 -16.60
C LEU A 112 0.12 -3.03 -16.53
N GLY A 113 -0.30 -3.59 -17.66
CA GLY A 113 -1.33 -4.64 -17.73
C GLY A 113 -0.95 -5.95 -17.03
N THR A 114 0.35 -6.19 -16.84
CA THR A 114 0.82 -7.33 -16.00
C THR A 114 0.57 -7.10 -14.50
N MET A 115 0.42 -5.83 -14.09
CA MET A 115 0.29 -5.42 -12.69
C MET A 115 -1.12 -5.00 -12.30
N TYR A 116 -1.91 -4.53 -13.28
CA TYR A 116 -3.26 -4.00 -13.09
C TYR A 116 -4.22 -4.56 -14.13
N SER A 117 -5.49 -4.65 -13.77
CA SER A 117 -6.56 -4.77 -14.76
C SER A 117 -6.86 -3.38 -15.30
N LEU A 118 -6.37 -3.08 -16.50
CA LEU A 118 -6.60 -1.78 -17.14
C LEU A 118 -8.05 -1.68 -17.63
N VAL A 119 -8.64 -0.51 -17.42
CA VAL A 119 -10.02 -0.20 -17.81
C VAL A 119 -9.98 0.99 -18.75
N GLY A 120 -10.54 0.83 -19.95
CA GLY A 120 -10.52 1.86 -20.97
C GLY A 120 -9.11 2.30 -21.37
N THR A 121 -8.93 3.60 -21.53
CA THR A 121 -7.73 4.26 -22.03
C THR A 121 -6.90 4.91 -20.93
N HIS A 122 -7.46 5.10 -19.72
CA HIS A 122 -6.82 5.85 -18.63
C HIS A 122 -7.04 5.32 -17.20
N SER A 123 -7.83 4.25 -17.02
CA SER A 123 -8.24 3.76 -15.70
C SER A 123 -7.67 2.38 -15.37
N ALA A 124 -7.69 1.99 -14.10
CA ALA A 124 -7.28 0.65 -13.68
C ALA A 124 -7.87 0.20 -12.35
N VAL A 125 -7.91 -1.12 -12.16
CA VAL A 125 -8.26 -1.80 -10.91
C VAL A 125 -7.16 -2.79 -10.52
N LYS A 126 -6.97 -3.00 -9.21
CA LYS A 126 -6.09 -4.04 -8.69
C LYS A 126 -6.72 -4.75 -7.51
N LEU A 127 -6.45 -6.04 -7.42
CA LEU A 127 -6.81 -6.82 -6.24
C LEU A 127 -5.84 -6.49 -5.09
N CYS A 128 -6.36 -5.83 -4.05
CA CYS A 128 -5.58 -5.44 -2.89
C CYS A 128 -5.03 -6.67 -2.14
N ARG A 129 -3.81 -6.57 -1.59
CA ARG A 129 -3.23 -7.62 -0.74
C ARG A 129 -4.14 -7.95 0.45
N TRP A 130 -4.71 -6.93 1.08
CA TRP A 130 -5.55 -7.08 2.26
C TRP A 130 -6.92 -7.67 1.97
N GLN A 131 -7.43 -7.46 0.76
CA GLN A 131 -8.64 -8.15 0.30
C GLN A 131 -8.41 -9.67 0.26
N LYS A 132 -7.30 -10.13 -0.34
CA LYS A 132 -6.92 -11.56 -0.31
C LYS A 132 -6.68 -12.06 1.12
N SER A 133 -6.09 -11.25 1.99
CA SER A 133 -5.84 -11.61 3.38
C SER A 133 -7.15 -11.82 4.16
N MET A 134 -8.06 -10.86 4.07
CA MET A 134 -9.33 -10.89 4.78
C MET A 134 -10.26 -12.00 4.28
N MET A 135 -10.32 -12.25 2.97
CA MET A 135 -11.07 -13.40 2.41
C MET A 135 -10.60 -14.74 2.97
N ARG A 136 -9.34 -14.83 3.44
CA ARG A 136 -8.74 -16.03 4.02
C ARG A 136 -8.82 -16.09 5.54
N GLY A 137 -9.54 -15.15 6.16
CA GLY A 137 -9.59 -14.99 7.62
C GLY A 137 -8.27 -14.52 8.25
N ARG A 138 -7.34 -13.95 7.46
CA ARG A 138 -5.95 -13.67 7.91
C ARG A 138 -5.67 -12.24 8.40
N GLY A 139 -6.69 -11.39 8.48
CA GLY A 139 -6.51 -9.96 8.77
C GLY A 139 -7.00 -9.05 7.65
N GLY A 140 -7.77 -8.03 8.01
CA GLY A 140 -8.05 -6.85 7.19
C GLY A 140 -6.94 -5.80 7.23
N CYS A 141 -7.03 -4.78 6.38
CA CYS A 141 -6.14 -3.63 6.47
C CYS A 141 -6.56 -2.72 7.63
N TYR A 142 -5.71 -1.75 7.98
CA TYR A 142 -6.02 -0.78 9.04
C TYR A 142 -7.35 -0.03 8.87
N LYS A 143 -7.87 0.11 7.64
CA LYS A 143 -9.16 0.78 7.43
C LYS A 143 -10.36 -0.04 7.92
N TRP A 144 -10.20 -1.36 8.04
CA TRP A 144 -11.15 -2.22 8.76
C TRP A 144 -11.22 -1.80 10.22
N THR A 145 -10.08 -1.80 10.90
CA THR A 145 -9.92 -1.38 12.29
C THR A 145 -10.44 0.05 12.53
N MET A 146 -10.06 0.99 11.67
CA MET A 146 -10.28 2.41 11.91
C MET A 146 -11.65 2.93 11.47
N TYR A 147 -12.26 2.36 10.42
CA TYR A 147 -13.46 2.91 9.80
C TYR A 147 -14.53 1.85 9.46
N GLY A 148 -14.33 0.59 9.84
CA GLY A 148 -15.25 -0.49 9.50
C GLY A 148 -15.24 -0.88 8.02
N ILE A 149 -14.21 -0.52 7.25
CA ILE A 149 -14.10 -0.92 5.84
C ILE A 149 -13.74 -2.41 5.76
N LYS A 150 -14.72 -3.25 5.41
CA LYS A 150 -14.47 -4.67 5.15
C LYS A 150 -13.53 -4.79 3.95
N SER A 151 -12.27 -5.11 4.22
CA SER A 151 -11.20 -5.07 3.20
C SER A 151 -11.47 -6.01 2.03
N HIS A 152 -12.18 -7.13 2.25
CA HIS A 152 -12.54 -8.04 1.16
C HIS A 152 -13.65 -7.52 0.25
N ARG A 153 -14.39 -6.49 0.67
CA ARG A 153 -15.43 -5.81 -0.12
C ARG A 153 -14.96 -4.46 -0.69
N CYS A 154 -13.66 -4.19 -0.65
CA CYS A 154 -13.07 -2.96 -1.17
C CYS A 154 -12.49 -3.17 -2.58
N MET A 155 -12.94 -2.37 -3.54
CA MET A 155 -12.36 -2.27 -4.88
C MET A 155 -11.29 -1.18 -4.87
N GLU A 156 -10.02 -1.56 -5.05
CA GLU A 156 -8.90 -0.62 -5.18
C GLU A 156 -8.74 -0.21 -6.65
N ALA A 157 -9.03 1.04 -6.96
CA ALA A 157 -9.16 1.53 -8.34
C ALA A 157 -8.53 2.93 -8.53
N THR A 158 -8.41 3.33 -9.78
CA THR A 158 -8.11 4.71 -10.18
C THR A 158 -8.75 5.05 -11.53
N PRO A 159 -9.44 6.20 -11.64
CA PRO A 159 -9.93 6.72 -12.92
C PRO A 159 -8.83 7.48 -13.68
N SER A 160 -7.62 7.62 -13.11
CA SER A 160 -6.52 8.34 -13.73
C SER A 160 -5.18 7.72 -13.34
N MET A 161 -4.51 7.09 -14.29
CA MET A 161 -3.17 6.53 -14.07
C MET A 161 -2.08 7.60 -14.03
N ALA A 162 -2.37 8.85 -14.39
CA ALA A 162 -1.42 9.95 -14.42
C ALA A 162 -1.31 10.67 -13.06
N CYS A 163 -0.12 11.15 -12.70
CA CYS A 163 0.15 11.84 -11.43
C CYS A 163 0.86 13.19 -11.65
N ALA A 164 0.71 14.13 -10.72
CA ALA A 164 1.51 15.36 -10.68
C ALA A 164 2.82 15.22 -9.87
N ASN A 165 3.02 14.10 -9.18
CA ASN A 165 4.16 13.85 -8.30
C ASN A 165 4.93 12.59 -8.73
N ASN A 166 6.25 12.61 -8.51
CA ASN A 166 7.19 11.51 -8.78
C ASN A 166 7.84 11.01 -7.47
N CYS A 167 7.01 10.73 -6.45
CA CYS A 167 7.46 10.52 -5.09
C CYS A 167 8.50 9.38 -4.95
N VAL A 168 9.51 9.58 -4.11
CA VAL A 168 10.60 8.62 -3.88
C VAL A 168 10.16 7.32 -3.20
N PHE A 169 9.06 7.38 -2.45
CA PHE A 169 8.41 6.25 -1.78
C PHE A 169 7.30 5.62 -2.62
N CYS A 170 6.98 6.18 -3.80
CA CYS A 170 5.99 5.59 -4.68
C CYS A 170 6.53 4.27 -5.24
N TRP A 171 5.90 3.17 -4.84
CA TRP A 171 6.33 1.81 -5.17
C TRP A 171 6.37 1.48 -6.68
N ARG A 172 5.83 2.36 -7.51
CA ARG A 172 5.70 2.19 -8.97
C ARG A 172 6.87 2.75 -9.75
N LEU A 173 7.90 3.25 -9.06
CA LEU A 173 9.18 3.66 -9.65
C LEU A 173 9.03 4.60 -10.85
N ASN A 174 8.04 5.51 -10.81
CA ASN A 174 7.74 6.48 -11.88
C ASN A 174 7.44 5.84 -13.26
N SER A 175 6.92 4.60 -13.28
CA SER A 175 6.45 3.94 -14.52
C SER A 175 5.15 4.53 -15.08
N ASN A 176 4.39 5.23 -14.24
CA ASN A 176 3.15 5.89 -14.62
C ASN A 176 3.41 7.22 -15.37
N PRO A 177 2.46 7.69 -16.20
CA PRO A 177 2.54 9.02 -16.78
C PRO A 177 2.57 10.10 -15.70
N THR A 178 3.42 11.11 -15.89
CA THR A 178 3.39 12.33 -15.08
C THR A 178 2.78 13.46 -15.91
N ALA A 179 1.86 14.22 -15.33
CA ALA A 179 1.30 15.41 -15.96
C ALA A 179 0.78 16.44 -14.95
N ALA A 180 0.83 17.69 -15.38
CA ALA A 180 0.28 18.85 -14.68
C ALA A 180 -1.21 19.10 -15.01
N GLU A 181 -1.74 18.49 -16.06
CA GLU A 181 -3.12 18.67 -16.54
C GLU A 181 -3.60 17.44 -17.33
N TRP A 182 -4.90 17.35 -17.59
CA TRP A 182 -5.48 16.32 -18.43
C TRP A 182 -5.31 16.65 -19.92
N LYS A 183 -4.76 15.71 -20.69
CA LYS A 183 -4.50 15.89 -22.15
C LYS A 183 -4.74 14.65 -23.00
N TRP A 184 -5.50 13.71 -22.48
CA TRP A 184 -5.73 12.40 -23.10
C TRP A 184 -7.18 12.21 -23.49
N MET A 185 -7.45 11.13 -24.21
CA MET A 185 -8.82 10.65 -24.38
C MET A 185 -9.50 10.52 -23.01
N VAL A 186 -10.77 10.90 -22.97
CA VAL A 186 -11.61 10.82 -21.79
C VAL A 186 -12.64 9.74 -22.08
N ASP A 187 -12.58 8.65 -21.33
CA ASP A 187 -13.62 7.61 -21.39
C ASP A 187 -14.83 8.09 -20.58
N GLU A 188 -16.03 7.66 -20.98
CA GLU A 188 -17.27 8.02 -20.29
C GLU A 188 -17.31 7.43 -18.86
N PRO A 189 -17.76 8.19 -17.85
CA PRO A 189 -17.66 7.78 -16.45
C PRO A 189 -18.49 6.51 -16.15
N LYS A 190 -19.61 6.31 -16.86
CA LYS A 190 -20.43 5.09 -16.77
C LYS A 190 -19.65 3.85 -17.20
N ASP A 191 -19.01 3.90 -18.37
CA ASP A 191 -18.23 2.78 -18.91
C ASP A 191 -17.02 2.49 -18.02
N VAL A 192 -16.41 3.54 -17.45
CA VAL A 192 -15.31 3.40 -16.48
C VAL A 192 -15.79 2.68 -15.22
N VAL A 193 -16.90 3.09 -14.60
CA VAL A 193 -17.45 2.43 -13.39
C VAL A 193 -17.82 0.98 -13.67
N GLU A 194 -18.55 0.71 -14.75
CA GLU A 194 -18.99 -0.65 -15.11
C GLU A 194 -17.79 -1.55 -15.46
N GLY A 195 -16.81 -1.02 -16.18
CA GLY A 195 -15.56 -1.70 -16.50
C GLY A 195 -14.71 -2.00 -15.26
N MET A 196 -14.66 -1.09 -14.28
CA MET A 196 -13.98 -1.30 -13.00
C MET A 196 -14.64 -2.42 -12.18
N ILE A 197 -15.97 -2.39 -12.05
CA ILE A 197 -16.72 -3.42 -11.30
C ILE A 197 -16.54 -4.79 -11.96
N SER A 198 -16.67 -4.86 -13.29
CA SER A 198 -16.50 -6.12 -14.03
C SER A 198 -15.07 -6.66 -13.90
N SER A 199 -14.06 -5.77 -14.00
CA SER A 199 -12.65 -6.13 -13.80
C SER A 199 -12.38 -6.63 -12.38
N HIS A 200 -12.95 -5.96 -11.37
CA HIS A 200 -12.86 -6.38 -9.98
C HIS A 200 -13.45 -7.78 -9.79
N GLN A 201 -14.65 -8.03 -10.31
CA GLN A 201 -15.31 -9.34 -10.24
C GLN A 201 -14.49 -10.44 -10.92
N ALA A 202 -13.89 -10.16 -12.07
CA ALA A 202 -13.00 -11.09 -12.76
C ALA A 202 -11.76 -11.43 -11.90
N LEU A 203 -11.14 -10.43 -11.27
CA LEU A 203 -10.01 -10.62 -10.36
C LEU A 203 -10.39 -11.46 -9.12
N ILE A 204 -11.60 -11.26 -8.58
CA ILE A 204 -12.11 -12.04 -7.44
C ILE A 204 -12.41 -13.49 -7.85
N ASN A 205 -13.01 -13.71 -9.01
CA ASN A 205 -13.18 -15.06 -9.52
C ASN A 205 -11.84 -15.79 -9.73
N GLY A 206 -10.78 -15.06 -10.11
CA GLY A 206 -9.43 -15.60 -10.24
C GLY A 206 -8.80 -16.09 -8.93
N VAL A 207 -9.35 -15.76 -7.75
CA VAL A 207 -8.89 -16.30 -6.46
C VAL A 207 -9.79 -17.41 -5.89
N ARG A 208 -10.83 -17.82 -6.62
CA ARG A 208 -11.69 -18.95 -6.25
C ARG A 208 -10.83 -20.21 -6.05
N GLY A 209 -11.13 -20.97 -4.99
CA GLY A 209 -10.38 -22.18 -4.64
C GLY A 209 -9.03 -21.93 -3.95
N MET A 210 -8.64 -20.68 -3.70
CA MET A 210 -7.44 -20.38 -2.92
C MET A 210 -7.59 -20.86 -1.47
N PRO A 211 -6.58 -21.53 -0.88
CA PRO A 211 -6.68 -22.07 0.48
C PRO A 211 -7.04 -21.01 1.53
N GLY A 212 -8.15 -21.26 2.24
CA GLY A 212 -8.71 -20.41 3.28
C GLY A 212 -9.79 -19.44 2.81
N VAL A 213 -9.98 -19.26 1.49
CA VAL A 213 -11.10 -18.47 0.96
C VAL A 213 -12.39 -19.28 1.09
N THR A 214 -13.35 -18.79 1.87
CA THR A 214 -14.68 -19.40 2.00
C THR A 214 -15.60 -18.92 0.88
N ASP A 215 -16.66 -19.67 0.60
CA ASP A 215 -17.64 -19.29 -0.41
C ASP A 215 -18.38 -18.00 0.01
N GLU A 216 -18.70 -17.83 1.29
CA GLU A 216 -19.34 -16.62 1.81
C GLU A 216 -18.46 -15.39 1.59
N ALA A 217 -17.17 -15.48 1.94
CA ALA A 217 -16.22 -14.38 1.75
C ALA A 217 -16.05 -14.04 0.26
N LEU A 218 -16.07 -15.05 -0.62
CA LEU A 218 -15.99 -14.86 -2.05
C LEU A 218 -17.24 -14.17 -2.62
N GLN A 219 -18.44 -14.60 -2.20
CA GLN A 219 -19.71 -13.98 -2.61
C GLN A 219 -19.80 -12.52 -2.16
N GLU A 220 -19.40 -12.23 -0.91
CA GLU A 220 -19.32 -10.85 -0.41
C GLU A 220 -18.33 -10.00 -1.23
N ALA A 221 -17.19 -10.57 -1.63
CA ALA A 221 -16.15 -9.88 -2.38
C ALA A 221 -16.51 -9.60 -3.85
N LEU A 222 -17.37 -10.44 -4.45
CA LEU A 222 -17.97 -10.23 -5.78
C LEU A 222 -18.93 -9.03 -5.81
N CYS A 223 -19.44 -8.62 -4.64
CA CYS A 223 -20.31 -7.46 -4.45
C CYS A 223 -19.57 -6.36 -3.66
N PRO A 224 -18.64 -5.61 -4.28
CA PRO A 224 -17.88 -4.56 -3.59
C PRO A 224 -18.81 -3.48 -3.01
N ARG A 225 -18.50 -3.04 -1.78
CA ARG A 225 -19.21 -1.95 -1.07
C ARG A 225 -18.40 -0.68 -0.92
N HIS A 226 -17.10 -0.76 -1.21
CA HIS A 226 -16.18 0.35 -1.02
C HIS A 226 -15.32 0.51 -2.26
N CYS A 227 -15.14 1.75 -2.72
CA CYS A 227 -14.20 2.10 -3.78
C CYS A 227 -13.08 2.95 -3.19
N ALA A 228 -11.87 2.38 -3.14
CA ALA A 228 -10.67 3.09 -2.77
C ALA A 228 -10.02 3.66 -4.03
N LEU A 229 -10.22 4.96 -4.27
CA LEU A 229 -9.59 5.72 -5.33
C LEU A 229 -8.20 6.15 -4.87
N SER A 230 -7.34 5.15 -4.73
CA SER A 230 -6.00 5.29 -4.18
C SER A 230 -5.02 4.28 -4.77
N LEU A 231 -5.37 3.72 -5.93
CA LEU A 231 -4.51 2.78 -6.63
C LEU A 231 -3.28 3.54 -7.12
N VAL A 232 -3.27 4.07 -8.34
CA VAL A 232 -2.15 4.83 -8.91
C VAL A 232 -2.62 6.17 -9.44
N GLY A 233 -1.68 7.08 -9.67
CA GLY A 233 -1.98 8.36 -10.28
C GLY A 233 -2.70 9.28 -9.32
N GLU A 234 -3.38 10.27 -9.87
CA GLU A 234 -4.15 11.27 -9.15
C GLU A 234 -5.61 11.16 -9.62
N PRO A 235 -6.53 10.57 -8.84
CA PRO A 235 -7.91 10.35 -9.28
C PRO A 235 -8.66 11.66 -9.53
N ILE A 236 -8.31 12.75 -8.83
CA ILE A 236 -9.09 13.99 -8.86
C ILE A 236 -8.98 14.76 -10.19
N ILE A 237 -7.98 14.45 -11.03
CA ILE A 237 -7.81 15.12 -12.33
C ILE A 237 -8.68 14.53 -13.43
N TYR A 238 -9.39 13.42 -13.17
CA TYR A 238 -10.31 12.88 -14.16
C TYR A 238 -11.43 13.91 -14.42
N PRO A 239 -11.64 14.36 -15.67
CA PRO A 239 -12.55 15.48 -15.96
C PRO A 239 -13.99 15.26 -15.48
N TYR A 240 -14.44 14.00 -15.42
CA TYR A 240 -15.78 13.63 -14.95
C TYR A 240 -15.77 12.99 -13.56
N VAL A 241 -14.83 13.37 -12.69
CA VAL A 241 -14.68 12.78 -11.34
C VAL A 241 -15.96 12.87 -10.50
N ASN A 242 -16.69 14.00 -10.55
CA ASN A 242 -17.93 14.17 -9.80
C ASN A 242 -19.05 13.23 -10.29
N GLU A 243 -19.18 13.10 -11.61
CA GLU A 243 -20.15 12.19 -12.22
C GLU A 243 -19.80 10.72 -11.93
N PHE A 244 -18.52 10.38 -12.02
CA PHE A 244 -18.00 9.07 -11.62
C PHE A 244 -18.31 8.73 -10.15
N LEU A 245 -18.11 9.68 -9.23
CA LEU A 245 -18.44 9.50 -7.81
C LEU A 245 -19.94 9.28 -7.60
N ARG A 246 -20.79 10.07 -8.27
CA ARG A 246 -22.24 9.93 -8.22
C ARG A 246 -22.71 8.55 -8.71
N LEU A 247 -22.09 8.02 -9.76
CA LEU A 247 -22.38 6.67 -10.28
C LEU A 247 -21.98 5.56 -9.31
N LEU A 248 -20.89 5.74 -8.53
CA LEU A 248 -20.54 4.82 -7.45
C LEU A 248 -21.58 4.85 -6.32
N HIS A 249 -21.97 6.05 -5.87
CA HIS A 249 -22.96 6.22 -4.79
C HIS A 249 -24.36 5.74 -5.19
N ALA A 250 -24.75 5.89 -6.46
CA ALA A 250 -25.99 5.32 -6.99
C ALA A 250 -26.01 3.79 -6.94
N LYS A 251 -24.85 3.14 -6.82
CA LYS A 251 -24.70 1.69 -6.60
C LYS A 251 -24.44 1.34 -5.13
N SER A 252 -24.65 2.30 -4.21
CA SER A 252 -24.39 2.15 -2.77
C SER A 252 -22.96 1.67 -2.49
N MET A 253 -22.00 2.28 -3.18
CA MET A 253 -20.57 2.04 -2.99
C MET A 253 -19.92 3.28 -2.40
N SER A 254 -19.43 3.17 -1.17
CA SER A 254 -18.76 4.29 -0.52
C SER A 254 -17.43 4.64 -1.19
N SER A 255 -17.08 5.92 -1.22
CA SER A 255 -15.93 6.44 -1.97
C SER A 255 -14.86 7.03 -1.06
N PHE A 256 -13.63 6.57 -1.26
CA PHE A 256 -12.45 7.02 -0.51
C PHE A 256 -11.44 7.59 -1.50
N LEU A 257 -11.46 8.91 -1.68
CA LEU A 257 -10.64 9.60 -2.67
C LEU A 257 -9.35 10.11 -2.04
N VAL A 258 -8.21 9.66 -2.56
CA VAL A 258 -6.88 10.13 -2.14
C VAL A 258 -6.30 11.07 -3.18
N ASN A 259 -5.92 12.27 -2.75
CA ASN A 259 -5.25 13.26 -3.58
C ASN A 259 -3.91 13.70 -2.97
N ASN A 260 -3.04 14.27 -3.80
CA ASN A 260 -1.70 14.76 -3.43
C ASN A 260 -1.63 16.29 -3.19
N GLY A 261 -2.76 17.00 -3.25
CA GLY A 261 -2.82 18.45 -3.04
C GLY A 261 -2.31 19.32 -4.18
N GLN A 262 -2.10 18.78 -5.38
CA GLN A 262 -1.61 19.56 -6.52
C GLN A 262 -2.73 20.11 -7.43
N PHE A 263 -3.99 19.91 -7.05
CA PHE A 263 -5.17 20.35 -7.83
C PHE A 263 -6.24 21.01 -6.94
N PRO A 264 -5.93 22.14 -6.27
CA PRO A 264 -6.86 22.82 -5.37
C PRO A 264 -8.22 23.15 -5.99
N ASP A 265 -8.30 23.59 -7.24
CA ASP A 265 -9.60 23.89 -7.88
C ASP A 265 -10.48 22.63 -8.05
N ALA A 266 -9.84 21.49 -8.36
CA ALA A 266 -10.52 20.20 -8.42
C ALA A 266 -10.99 19.76 -7.02
N ILE A 267 -10.18 19.99 -5.97
CA ILE A 267 -10.60 19.77 -4.58
C ILE A 267 -11.77 20.67 -4.24
N ARG A 268 -11.71 21.97 -4.55
CA ARG A 268 -12.77 22.93 -4.22
C ARG A 268 -14.11 22.53 -4.84
N SER A 269 -14.11 22.18 -6.12
CA SER A 269 -15.28 21.76 -6.90
C SER A 269 -15.71 20.30 -6.69
N LEU A 270 -14.94 19.50 -5.93
CA LEU A 270 -15.27 18.10 -5.68
C LEU A 270 -16.60 17.94 -4.95
N ALA A 271 -17.49 17.14 -5.53
CA ALA A 271 -18.74 16.69 -4.94
C ALA A 271 -18.49 15.88 -3.65
N PRO A 272 -19.49 15.72 -2.78
CA PRO A 272 -19.30 14.97 -1.54
C PRO A 272 -18.84 13.53 -1.79
N VAL A 273 -17.86 13.08 -0.99
CA VAL A 273 -17.38 11.70 -0.94
C VAL A 273 -17.61 11.14 0.45
N THR A 274 -17.50 9.81 0.63
CA THR A 274 -17.62 9.23 1.97
C THR A 274 -16.47 9.70 2.87
N GLN A 275 -15.24 9.72 2.33
CA GLN A 275 -14.07 10.25 3.01
C GLN A 275 -13.01 10.74 2.03
N LEU A 276 -12.61 12.01 2.16
CA LEU A 276 -11.60 12.67 1.34
C LEU A 276 -10.24 12.67 2.04
N TYR A 277 -9.21 12.29 1.32
CA TYR A 277 -7.85 12.18 1.82
C TYR A 277 -6.91 13.15 1.11
N LEU A 278 -6.17 13.94 1.88
CA LEU A 278 -4.99 14.66 1.41
C LEU A 278 -3.74 13.92 1.90
N SER A 279 -2.84 13.57 0.98
CA SER A 279 -1.52 13.02 1.35
C SER A 279 -0.61 14.17 1.75
N VAL A 280 -0.18 14.19 3.02
CA VAL A 280 0.68 15.21 3.61
C VAL A 280 2.02 14.55 3.92
N ASP A 281 2.78 14.23 2.88
CA ASP A 281 4.00 13.43 3.01
C ASP A 281 5.23 14.27 3.40
N ALA A 282 5.08 15.60 3.42
CA ALA A 282 6.12 16.53 3.83
C ALA A 282 5.56 17.71 4.64
N PRO A 283 6.28 18.16 5.69
CA PRO A 283 5.83 19.26 6.54
C PRO A 283 6.15 20.65 5.95
N ASN A 284 7.09 20.74 5.00
CA ASN A 284 7.54 21.99 4.41
C ASN A 284 7.90 21.84 2.91
N GLN A 285 8.07 22.98 2.23
CA GLN A 285 8.38 23.06 0.79
C GLN A 285 9.66 22.31 0.39
N LYS A 286 10.70 22.34 1.22
CA LYS A 286 12.00 21.70 0.95
C LYS A 286 11.87 20.17 1.00
N THR A 287 11.25 19.65 2.04
CA THR A 287 11.02 18.22 2.21
C THR A 287 10.09 17.68 1.12
N MET A 288 9.04 18.43 0.73
CA MET A 288 8.15 18.06 -0.37
C MET A 288 8.89 17.94 -1.70
N LYS A 289 9.80 18.87 -1.99
CA LYS A 289 10.63 18.82 -3.21
C LYS A 289 11.47 17.53 -3.28
N ILE A 290 12.01 17.11 -2.15
CA ILE A 290 12.87 15.93 -2.03
C ILE A 290 12.06 14.64 -2.14
N LEU A 291 10.98 14.56 -1.35
CA LEU A 291 10.19 13.35 -1.19
C LEU A 291 9.17 13.16 -2.31
N ASP A 292 8.35 14.16 -2.59
CA ASP A 292 7.21 14.04 -3.51
C ASP A 292 7.58 14.33 -4.95
N ARG A 293 8.62 15.15 -5.17
CA ARG A 293 9.11 15.54 -6.50
C ARG A 293 7.96 15.97 -7.43
N PRO A 294 7.18 16.99 -7.02
CA PRO A 294 6.10 17.53 -7.83
C PRO A 294 6.65 18.09 -9.14
N VAL A 295 5.85 17.99 -10.22
CA VAL A 295 6.23 18.54 -11.55
C VAL A 295 5.82 19.99 -11.75
N LEU A 296 4.87 20.48 -10.94
CA LEU A 296 4.39 21.86 -10.99
C LEU A 296 5.39 22.78 -10.26
N PRO A 297 5.71 23.96 -10.79
CA PRO A 297 6.67 24.87 -10.17
C PRO A 297 6.15 25.55 -8.89
N ASP A 298 4.84 25.79 -8.81
CA ASP A 298 4.09 26.40 -7.70
C ASP A 298 3.50 25.34 -6.73
N TYR A 299 4.11 24.16 -6.70
CA TYR A 299 3.59 22.98 -6.00
C TYR A 299 3.25 23.21 -4.52
N TRP A 300 3.98 24.10 -3.85
CA TRP A 300 3.81 24.37 -2.43
C TRP A 300 2.61 25.28 -2.19
N GLU A 301 2.46 26.32 -2.99
CA GLU A 301 1.34 27.24 -2.97
C GLU A 301 0.03 26.46 -3.23
N ARG A 302 0.02 25.60 -4.25
CA ARG A 302 -1.11 24.72 -4.58
C ARG A 302 -1.47 23.75 -3.46
N PHE A 303 -0.44 23.19 -2.81
CA PHE A 303 -0.63 22.31 -1.66
C PHE A 303 -1.25 23.05 -0.47
N ASN A 304 -0.75 24.24 -0.14
CA ASN A 304 -1.30 25.06 0.94
C ASN A 304 -2.74 25.49 0.66
N GLU A 305 -3.07 25.82 -0.59
CA GLU A 305 -4.44 26.10 -1.00
C GLU A 305 -5.32 24.84 -0.88
N SER A 306 -4.80 23.68 -1.24
CA SER A 306 -5.49 22.40 -1.05
C SER A 306 -5.76 22.11 0.42
N VAL A 307 -4.83 22.40 1.33
CA VAL A 307 -5.03 22.32 2.79
C VAL A 307 -6.20 23.22 3.24
N ASN A 308 -6.29 24.45 2.70
CA ASN A 308 -7.44 25.33 2.97
C ASN A 308 -8.75 24.74 2.42
N ASN A 309 -8.75 24.26 1.18
CA ASN A 309 -9.93 23.66 0.56
C ASN A 309 -10.43 22.41 1.32
N MET A 310 -9.52 21.65 1.94
CA MET A 310 -9.89 20.51 2.79
C MET A 310 -10.68 20.94 4.03
N ARG A 311 -10.35 22.08 4.65
CA ARG A 311 -11.09 22.61 5.81
C ARG A 311 -12.54 22.96 5.48
N GLU A 312 -12.77 23.47 4.28
CA GLU A 312 -14.10 23.91 3.83
C GLU A 312 -15.05 22.74 3.49
N LYS A 313 -14.54 21.51 3.38
CA LYS A 313 -15.36 20.34 3.07
C LYS A 313 -16.26 19.96 4.25
N LYS A 314 -17.53 19.68 3.92
CA LYS A 314 -18.56 19.26 4.89
C LYS A 314 -18.60 17.74 5.11
N HIS A 315 -17.99 16.95 4.22
CA HIS A 315 -17.82 15.51 4.45
C HIS A 315 -16.51 15.21 5.20
N ARG A 316 -16.29 13.95 5.58
CA ARG A 316 -15.10 13.51 6.32
C ARG A 316 -13.81 13.81 5.57
N THR A 317 -12.84 14.38 6.27
CA THR A 317 -11.52 14.76 5.73
C THR A 317 -10.41 14.11 6.53
N VAL A 318 -9.37 13.65 5.84
CA VAL A 318 -8.24 12.95 6.42
C VAL A 318 -6.94 13.52 5.89
N PHE A 319 -6.02 13.86 6.78
CA PHE A 319 -4.63 14.07 6.40
C PHE A 319 -3.86 12.77 6.65
N ARG A 320 -3.30 12.20 5.59
CA ARG A 320 -2.54 10.95 5.69
C ARG A 320 -1.06 11.22 5.45
N LEU A 321 -0.26 10.81 6.42
CA LEU A 321 1.16 11.11 6.52
C LEU A 321 1.94 9.81 6.32
N THR A 322 2.74 9.73 5.26
CA THR A 322 3.70 8.62 5.10
C THR A 322 4.98 8.96 5.84
N MET A 323 5.22 8.29 6.96
CA MET A 323 6.30 8.58 7.89
C MET A 323 7.62 7.91 7.48
N ILE A 324 8.63 8.75 7.27
CA ILE A 324 9.95 8.42 6.73
C ILE A 324 11.00 8.97 7.70
N ASP A 325 11.71 8.04 8.33
CA ASP A 325 12.73 8.37 9.31
C ASP A 325 13.91 9.12 8.65
N GLY A 326 14.39 10.19 9.29
CA GLY A 326 15.43 11.10 8.78
C GLY A 326 14.96 12.11 7.74
N PHE A 327 13.65 12.22 7.47
CA PHE A 327 13.11 13.20 6.51
C PHE A 327 11.95 14.02 7.05
N ASN A 328 10.96 13.38 7.68
CA ASN A 328 9.69 14.04 8.04
C ASN A 328 9.18 13.64 9.42
N MET A 329 10.09 13.24 10.31
CA MET A 329 9.81 12.81 11.68
C MET A 329 10.77 13.42 12.72
N GLU A 330 11.54 14.44 12.34
CA GLU A 330 12.45 15.12 13.27
C GLU A 330 11.68 16.12 14.13
N PRO A 331 12.22 16.51 15.31
CA PRO A 331 11.52 17.42 16.23
C PRO A 331 11.07 18.73 15.58
N GLU A 332 11.87 19.28 14.67
CA GLU A 332 11.55 20.52 13.94
C GLU A 332 10.30 20.35 13.06
N ASN A 333 10.08 19.14 12.53
CA ASN A 333 8.92 18.86 11.69
C ASN A 333 7.59 18.91 12.46
N LEU A 334 7.59 18.75 13.78
CA LEU A 334 6.37 18.86 14.59
C LEU A 334 5.76 20.26 14.50
N VAL A 335 6.59 21.30 14.55
CA VAL A 335 6.16 22.70 14.46
C VAL A 335 5.61 22.99 13.06
N GLU A 336 6.28 22.49 12.03
CA GLU A 336 5.86 22.66 10.65
C GLU A 336 4.55 21.91 10.35
N TYR A 337 4.37 20.69 10.85
CA TYR A 337 3.08 19.99 10.76
C TYR A 337 2.00 20.72 11.54
N LYS A 338 2.30 21.27 12.73
CA LYS A 338 1.33 22.07 13.50
C LYS A 338 0.73 23.19 12.66
N GLU A 339 1.54 23.93 11.91
CA GLU A 339 1.06 25.01 11.04
C GLU A 339 0.10 24.51 9.94
N LEU A 340 0.40 23.36 9.33
CA LEU A 340 -0.46 22.77 8.30
C LEU A 340 -1.79 22.26 8.88
N PHE A 341 -1.74 21.67 10.08
CA PHE A 341 -2.87 20.99 10.68
C PHE A 341 -3.81 21.95 11.39
N ASP A 342 -3.28 22.99 12.02
CA ASP A 342 -4.10 24.08 12.58
C ASP A 342 -4.83 24.85 11.47
N ARG A 343 -4.23 24.89 10.27
CA ARG A 343 -4.83 25.50 9.09
C ARG A 343 -5.91 24.64 8.47
N GLY A 344 -5.60 23.37 8.21
CA GLY A 344 -6.50 22.45 7.51
C GLY A 344 -7.57 21.81 8.40
N GLN A 345 -7.33 21.71 9.70
CA GLN A 345 -8.17 21.09 10.72
C GLN A 345 -8.89 19.81 10.23
N PRO A 346 -8.17 18.81 9.70
CA PRO A 346 -8.80 17.60 9.19
C PRO A 346 -9.53 16.85 10.30
N HIS A 347 -10.64 16.20 10.00
CA HIS A 347 -11.37 15.39 10.98
C HIS A 347 -10.51 14.24 11.55
N PHE A 348 -9.67 13.66 10.70
CA PHE A 348 -8.81 12.53 11.02
C PHE A 348 -7.37 12.75 10.55
N ILE A 349 -6.42 12.16 11.27
CA ILE A 349 -5.01 12.16 10.89
C ILE A 349 -4.52 10.71 10.90
N GLU A 350 -4.09 10.22 9.74
CA GLU A 350 -3.49 8.90 9.60
C GLU A 350 -1.96 9.00 9.56
N ILE A 351 -1.30 8.52 10.60
CA ILE A 351 0.15 8.48 10.70
C ILE A 351 0.61 7.10 10.29
N LYS A 352 1.11 6.98 9.05
CA LYS A 352 1.34 5.70 8.37
C LYS A 352 2.83 5.41 8.22
N ARG A 353 3.28 4.26 8.70
CA ARG A 353 4.66 3.80 8.54
C ARG A 353 4.98 3.57 7.06
N LEU A 354 6.14 4.04 6.63
CA LEU A 354 6.69 3.76 5.30
C LEU A 354 6.67 2.26 4.99
N THR A 355 6.02 1.91 3.88
CA THR A 355 6.10 0.55 3.33
C THR A 355 7.36 0.46 2.47
N PRO A 356 8.25 -0.52 2.67
CA PRO A 356 9.58 -0.57 2.03
C PRO A 356 9.53 -1.00 0.56
N ALA A 357 8.66 -0.39 -0.23
CA ALA A 357 8.43 -0.77 -1.62
C ALA A 357 9.51 -0.26 -2.60
N PHE A 358 10.46 0.54 -2.09
CA PHE A 358 11.69 0.94 -2.77
C PHE A 358 12.77 -0.15 -2.76
N SER A 359 12.58 -1.24 -2.00
CA SER A 359 13.56 -2.32 -1.91
C SER A 359 13.74 -2.97 -3.29
N GLY A 360 14.85 -2.68 -3.97
CA GLY A 360 15.14 -3.14 -5.34
C GLY A 360 15.42 -2.01 -6.35
N ASN A 361 15.13 -0.75 -6.01
CA ASN A 361 15.57 0.39 -6.81
C ASN A 361 16.88 0.97 -6.24
N HIS A 362 18.01 0.72 -6.91
CA HIS A 362 19.31 1.25 -6.48
C HIS A 362 19.45 2.77 -6.63
N ASN A 363 18.54 3.42 -7.36
CA ASN A 363 18.54 4.87 -7.59
C ASN A 363 17.61 5.64 -6.63
N THR A 364 17.06 4.97 -5.61
CA THR A 364 16.25 5.65 -4.59
C THR A 364 17.13 6.19 -3.46
N ILE A 365 16.72 7.32 -2.87
CA ILE A 365 17.35 7.89 -1.68
C ILE A 365 16.92 7.17 -0.40
N LEU A 366 15.92 6.29 -0.49
CA LEU A 366 15.36 5.56 0.66
C LEU A 366 16.06 4.22 0.88
N SER A 367 16.20 3.86 2.15
CA SER A 367 16.73 2.58 2.61
C SER A 367 15.83 1.99 3.71
N ILE A 368 16.06 0.73 4.08
CA ILE A 368 15.29 0.09 5.16
C ILE A 368 15.43 0.84 6.49
N LYS A 369 16.53 1.58 6.69
CA LYS A 369 16.77 2.43 7.88
C LYS A 369 15.76 3.58 7.97
N ASN A 370 15.16 3.99 6.86
CA ASN A 370 14.15 5.04 6.83
C ASN A 370 12.75 4.55 7.21
N VAL A 371 12.57 3.24 7.46
CA VAL A 371 11.31 2.70 7.96
C VAL A 371 11.28 2.85 9.49
N PRO A 372 10.42 3.72 10.05
CA PRO A 372 10.40 3.96 11.49
C PRO A 372 9.94 2.73 12.27
N SER A 373 10.47 2.58 13.48
CA SER A 373 10.03 1.55 14.43
C SER A 373 8.59 1.83 14.91
N TRP A 374 7.89 0.78 15.38
CA TRP A 374 6.53 0.96 15.90
C TRP A 374 6.47 1.88 17.13
N ALA A 375 7.47 1.79 18.01
CA ALA A 375 7.60 2.70 19.15
C ALA A 375 7.76 4.16 18.71
N LYS A 376 8.61 4.42 17.69
CA LYS A 376 8.79 5.77 17.13
C LYS A 376 7.49 6.30 16.52
N MET A 377 6.73 5.45 15.82
CA MET A 377 5.41 5.82 15.29
C MET A 377 4.43 6.24 16.39
N LYS A 378 4.33 5.46 17.48
CA LYS A 378 3.44 5.79 18.62
C LYS A 378 3.88 7.07 19.34
N SER A 379 5.18 7.23 19.58
CA SER A 379 5.73 8.42 20.23
C SER A 379 5.51 9.67 19.38
N PHE A 380 5.77 9.61 18.08
CA PHE A 380 5.52 10.73 17.17
C PHE A 380 4.04 11.11 17.12
N ALA A 381 3.14 10.13 17.12
CA ALA A 381 1.70 10.39 17.17
C ALA A 381 1.26 11.13 18.44
N GLN A 382 1.81 10.76 19.60
CA GLN A 382 1.55 11.44 20.87
C GLN A 382 2.10 12.87 20.87
N GLN A 383 3.34 13.07 20.37
CA GLN A 383 3.95 14.39 20.26
C GLN A 383 3.19 15.30 19.29
N LEU A 384 2.75 14.77 18.15
CA LEU A 384 1.93 15.54 17.21
C LEU A 384 0.61 15.94 17.86
N CYS A 385 -0.06 15.00 18.55
CA CYS A 385 -1.31 15.24 19.27
C CYS A 385 -1.19 16.33 20.35
N SER A 386 -0.03 16.45 21.02
CA SER A 386 0.19 17.46 22.06
C SER A 386 0.52 18.85 21.53
N VAL A 387 0.92 18.99 20.26
CA VAL A 387 1.25 20.30 19.66
C VAL A 387 0.14 20.85 18.77
N ILE A 388 -0.59 20.02 18.05
CA ILE A 388 -1.65 20.47 17.12
C ILE A 388 -2.91 20.88 17.88
N GLY A 389 -3.63 21.89 17.38
CA GLY A 389 -4.90 22.35 17.95
C GLY A 389 -4.81 22.68 19.45
N GLY A 390 -3.68 23.27 19.87
CA GLY A 390 -3.41 23.61 21.27
C GLY A 390 -3.26 22.40 22.20
N GLY A 391 -3.00 21.20 21.67
CA GLY A 391 -2.77 19.97 22.43
C GLY A 391 -4.04 19.31 23.00
N THR A 392 -5.21 19.85 22.69
CA THR A 392 -6.49 19.38 23.23
C THR A 392 -7.50 19.01 22.14
N GLN A 393 -7.35 19.54 20.92
CA GLN A 393 -8.32 19.33 19.84
C GLN A 393 -8.33 17.92 19.25
N TYR A 394 -7.23 17.16 19.39
CA TYR A 394 -7.10 15.81 18.87
C TYR A 394 -6.80 14.80 19.98
N THR A 395 -7.12 13.54 19.71
CA THR A 395 -6.73 12.39 20.55
C THR A 395 -6.37 11.18 19.70
N VAL A 396 -5.62 10.22 20.25
CA VAL A 396 -5.35 8.95 19.60
C VAL A 396 -6.63 8.10 19.64
N ALA A 397 -7.17 7.78 18.47
CA ALA A 397 -8.43 7.07 18.31
C ALA A 397 -8.25 5.55 18.18
N SER A 398 -7.19 5.14 17.49
CA SER A 398 -6.98 3.74 17.12
C SER A 398 -5.54 3.52 16.66
N VAL A 399 -5.06 2.29 16.80
CA VAL A 399 -3.78 1.84 16.26
C VAL A 399 -3.99 0.57 15.44
N HIS A 400 -3.14 0.32 14.45
CA HIS A 400 -3.09 -0.96 13.76
C HIS A 400 -1.63 -1.34 13.45
N GLU A 401 -1.04 -2.12 14.35
CA GLU A 401 0.39 -2.47 14.30
C GLU A 401 0.75 -3.25 13.02
N HIS A 402 -0.12 -4.16 12.59
CA HIS A 402 0.11 -5.00 11.42
C HIS A 402 0.30 -4.17 10.15
N SER A 403 -0.48 -3.10 9.98
CA SER A 403 -0.27 -2.15 8.88
C SER A 403 0.57 -0.92 9.28
N GLY A 404 1.08 -0.83 10.50
CA GLY A 404 1.83 0.30 11.04
C GLY A 404 1.12 1.64 10.90
N CYS A 405 -0.11 1.75 11.37
CA CYS A 405 -0.88 3.00 11.31
C CYS A 405 -1.33 3.42 12.71
N VAL A 406 -1.21 4.71 13.01
CA VAL A 406 -1.87 5.34 14.17
C VAL A 406 -2.90 6.33 13.62
N LEU A 407 -4.08 6.39 14.23
CA LEU A 407 -5.14 7.33 13.89
C LEU A 407 -5.30 8.33 15.03
N LEU A 408 -5.22 9.62 14.69
CA LEU A 408 -5.74 10.68 15.53
C LEU A 408 -7.09 11.15 15.01
N VAL A 409 -7.94 11.59 15.93
CA VAL A 409 -9.27 12.12 15.63
C VAL A 409 -9.51 13.42 16.38
N GLN A 410 -10.29 14.33 15.81
CA GLN A 410 -10.77 15.50 16.52
C GLN A 410 -11.70 15.12 17.69
N GLN A 411 -11.68 15.90 18.77
CA GLN A 411 -12.52 15.67 19.96
C GLN A 411 -14.03 15.67 19.65
N ARG A 412 -14.47 16.31 18.57
CA ARG A 412 -15.88 16.29 18.13
C ARG A 412 -16.41 14.89 17.79
N PHE A 413 -15.54 13.91 17.59
CA PHE A 413 -15.91 12.50 17.38
C PHE A 413 -15.85 11.68 18.68
N VAL A 414 -15.71 12.33 19.83
CA VAL A 414 -15.72 11.70 21.15
C VAL A 414 -17.00 12.11 21.87
N PHE A 415 -17.91 11.16 22.05
CA PHE A 415 -19.19 11.38 22.75
C PHE A 415 -19.20 10.52 24.00
N ASP A 416 -19.44 11.12 25.17
CA ASP A 416 -19.47 10.44 26.47
C ASP A 416 -18.23 9.57 26.72
N GLY A 417 -17.05 10.08 26.37
CA GLY A 417 -15.77 9.37 26.50
C GLY A 417 -15.56 8.23 25.50
N ARG A 418 -16.48 8.00 24.55
CA ARG A 418 -16.37 6.98 23.51
C ARG A 418 -15.99 7.60 22.18
N VAL A 419 -14.99 7.01 21.54
CA VAL A 419 -14.52 7.43 20.21
C VAL A 419 -15.45 6.86 19.13
N HIS A 420 -15.79 7.67 18.12
CA HIS A 420 -16.68 7.30 17.01
C HIS A 420 -15.98 7.51 15.67
N THR A 421 -15.19 6.53 15.25
CA THR A 421 -14.48 6.58 13.95
C THR A 421 -15.14 5.73 12.87
N TRP A 422 -15.95 4.75 13.23
CA TRP A 422 -16.61 3.86 12.27
C TRP A 422 -17.70 4.59 11.50
N ILE A 423 -17.91 4.15 10.26
CA ILE A 423 -18.83 4.78 9.31
C ILE A 423 -20.09 3.91 9.25
N ASP A 424 -21.25 4.54 9.47
CA ASP A 424 -22.54 3.95 9.17
C ASP A 424 -22.79 4.06 7.65
N TYR A 425 -22.37 3.05 6.90
CA TYR A 425 -22.45 3.08 5.43
C TYR A 425 -23.89 3.16 4.92
N ASP A 426 -24.84 2.54 5.62
CA ASP A 426 -26.23 2.53 5.19
C ASP A 426 -26.88 3.91 5.43
N LYS A 427 -26.56 4.59 6.55
CA LYS A 427 -26.95 5.99 6.73
C LYS A 427 -26.28 6.92 5.72
N PHE A 428 -24.99 6.74 5.46
CA PHE A 428 -24.30 7.52 4.43
C PHE A 428 -24.98 7.37 3.06
N ASP A 429 -25.27 6.13 2.65
CA ASP A 429 -25.96 5.83 1.38
C ASP A 429 -27.33 6.52 1.33
N ALA A 430 -28.11 6.46 2.41
CA ALA A 430 -29.42 7.12 2.49
C ALA A 430 -29.35 8.66 2.44
N ILE A 431 -28.25 9.26 2.94
CA ILE A 431 -28.04 10.71 2.89
C ILE A 431 -27.58 11.14 1.51
N ILE A 432 -26.57 10.47 0.94
CA ILE A 432 -25.93 10.90 -0.31
C ILE A 432 -26.83 10.74 -1.53
N GLN A 433 -27.78 9.81 -1.48
CA GLN A 433 -28.77 9.57 -2.55
C GLN A 433 -29.92 10.59 -2.54
N ASP A 434 -30.08 11.36 -1.46
CA ASP A 434 -31.05 12.45 -1.36
C ASP A 434 -30.32 13.79 -1.55
N PRO A 435 -30.53 14.51 -2.68
CA PRO A 435 -29.82 15.76 -2.96
C PRO A 435 -29.99 16.84 -1.90
N VAL A 436 -31.14 16.89 -1.22
CA VAL A 436 -31.42 17.89 -0.19
C VAL A 436 -30.60 17.58 1.06
N ARG A 437 -30.61 16.32 1.49
CA ARG A 437 -29.82 15.88 2.66
C ARG A 437 -28.32 15.90 2.39
N ALA A 438 -27.90 15.51 1.18
CA ALA A 438 -26.51 15.53 0.75
C ALA A 438 -25.90 16.94 0.80
N ALA A 439 -26.69 17.98 0.49
CA ALA A 439 -26.23 19.37 0.49
C ALA A 439 -25.85 19.89 1.88
N SER A 440 -26.49 19.38 2.94
CA SER A 440 -26.24 19.76 4.34
C SER A 440 -25.51 18.69 5.15
N MET A 441 -25.03 17.63 4.51
CA MET A 441 -24.40 16.48 5.18
C MET A 441 -23.16 16.91 5.98
N VAL A 442 -23.07 16.41 7.21
CA VAL A 442 -21.90 16.55 8.08
C VAL A 442 -21.37 15.18 8.50
N PRO A 443 -20.11 15.06 8.96
CA PRO A 443 -19.52 13.77 9.33
C PRO A 443 -20.27 13.05 10.45
N GLU A 444 -20.90 13.80 11.36
CA GLU A 444 -21.66 13.29 12.50
C GLU A 444 -22.92 12.50 12.11
N ASP A 445 -23.47 12.74 10.92
CA ASP A 445 -24.75 12.14 10.50
C ASP A 445 -24.66 10.62 10.31
N TYR A 446 -23.44 10.08 10.16
CA TYR A 446 -23.19 8.68 9.77
C TYR A 446 -22.05 8.04 10.58
N LEU A 447 -22.03 8.27 11.89
CA LEU A 447 -21.04 7.70 12.81
C LEU A 447 -21.51 6.43 13.51
N LEU A 448 -20.57 5.51 13.73
CA LEU A 448 -20.67 4.38 14.64
C LEU A 448 -19.53 4.41 15.66
N PRO A 449 -19.74 3.87 16.88
CA PRO A 449 -18.69 3.77 17.88
C PRO A 449 -17.53 2.90 17.37
N THR A 450 -16.30 3.30 17.70
CA THR A 450 -15.10 2.50 17.45
C THR A 450 -15.14 1.26 18.36
N PRO A 451 -14.96 0.04 17.82
CA PRO A 451 -14.94 -1.17 18.64
C PRO A 451 -13.82 -1.15 19.67
N THR A 452 -14.04 -1.80 20.81
CA THR A 452 -13.08 -1.82 21.92
C THR A 452 -11.73 -2.45 21.55
N TRP A 453 -11.73 -3.49 20.71
CA TRP A 453 -10.49 -4.12 20.20
C TRP A 453 -9.69 -3.23 19.22
N ALA A 454 -10.30 -2.14 18.73
CA ALA A 454 -9.67 -1.19 17.83
C ALA A 454 -9.10 0.03 18.57
N LEU A 455 -9.38 0.18 19.87
CA LEU A 455 -8.90 1.28 20.69
C LEU A 455 -7.38 1.17 20.95
N PRO A 456 -6.69 2.30 21.20
CA PRO A 456 -5.22 2.32 21.30
C PRO A 456 -4.64 1.56 22.49
N ASP A 457 -5.43 1.35 23.54
CA ASP A 457 -5.10 0.63 24.78
C ASP A 457 -5.43 -0.86 24.72
N SER A 458 -6.10 -1.32 23.65
CA SER A 458 -6.44 -2.73 23.50
C SER A 458 -5.19 -3.60 23.25
N PRO A 459 -5.11 -4.81 23.84
CA PRO A 459 -3.98 -5.72 23.66
C PRO A 459 -3.87 -6.25 22.23
N GLU A 460 -4.94 -6.18 21.44
CA GLU A 460 -4.97 -6.59 20.05
C GLU A 460 -4.16 -5.65 19.12
N GLU A 461 -3.82 -4.44 19.59
CA GLU A 461 -3.22 -3.35 18.80
C GLU A 461 -3.92 -3.19 17.43
N GLY A 462 -5.26 -3.24 17.47
CA GLY A 462 -6.17 -3.08 16.34
C GLY A 462 -6.31 -4.28 15.41
N PHE A 463 -5.72 -5.42 15.74
CA PHE A 463 -5.93 -6.64 14.98
C PHE A 463 -7.26 -7.29 15.39
N ASP A 464 -8.18 -7.46 14.45
CA ASP A 464 -9.50 -8.02 14.75
C ASP A 464 -9.40 -9.42 15.40
N PRO A 465 -9.93 -9.61 16.63
CA PRO A 465 -9.88 -10.89 17.33
C PRO A 465 -10.69 -12.01 16.64
N ALA A 466 -11.63 -11.66 15.75
CA ALA A 466 -12.35 -12.63 14.92
C ALA A 466 -11.49 -13.20 13.76
N GLN A 467 -10.26 -12.68 13.58
CA GLN A 467 -9.35 -13.10 12.50
C GLN A 467 -8.09 -13.75 13.06
N GLN A 468 -7.37 -14.49 12.20
CA GLN A 468 -6.16 -15.20 12.61
C GLN A 468 -4.92 -14.57 11.98
N ARG A 469 -4.00 -14.05 12.82
CA ARG A 469 -2.76 -13.44 12.32
C ARG A 469 -1.88 -14.50 11.66
N HIS A 470 -1.65 -14.35 10.36
CA HIS A 470 -0.76 -15.25 9.63
C HIS A 470 0.72 -14.84 9.80
N ILE A 471 1.51 -15.70 10.44
CA ILE A 471 2.96 -15.54 10.58
C ILE A 471 3.66 -16.56 9.67
N SER A 472 4.45 -16.06 8.71
CA SER A 472 5.22 -16.91 7.81
C SER A 472 6.31 -17.66 8.56
N ASN A 473 6.70 -18.84 8.08
CA ASN A 473 7.77 -19.64 8.70
C ASN A 473 9.09 -18.86 8.82
N LYS A 474 9.41 -18.02 7.82
CA LYS A 474 10.60 -17.15 7.86
C LYS A 474 10.51 -16.13 8.99
N ARG A 475 9.35 -15.48 9.15
CA ARG A 475 9.14 -14.52 10.25
C ARG A 475 9.16 -15.22 11.60
N ARG A 476 8.60 -16.42 11.70
CA ARG A 476 8.63 -17.23 12.93
C ARG A 476 10.08 -17.53 13.35
N LYS A 477 10.90 -18.05 12.43
CA LYS A 477 12.34 -18.29 12.68
C LYS A 477 13.09 -17.03 13.11
N TYR A 478 12.80 -15.89 12.48
CA TYR A 478 13.40 -14.60 12.85
C TYR A 478 12.97 -14.14 14.26
N MET A 479 11.70 -14.33 14.62
CA MET A 479 11.20 -14.01 15.96
C MET A 479 11.84 -14.93 17.01
N GLU A 480 11.95 -16.22 16.73
CA GLU A 480 12.62 -17.21 17.59
C GLU A 480 14.12 -16.86 17.78
N SER A 481 14.83 -16.50 16.71
CA SER A 481 16.25 -16.12 16.80
C SER A 481 16.49 -14.83 17.60
N ASN A 482 15.57 -13.86 17.51
CA ASN A 482 15.68 -12.62 18.27
C ASN A 482 15.24 -12.77 19.73
N ALA A 483 14.27 -13.64 20.01
CA ALA A 483 13.89 -13.99 21.38
C ALA A 483 15.05 -14.68 22.11
N ALA A 484 15.80 -15.54 21.42
CA ALA A 484 17.00 -16.18 21.96
C ALA A 484 18.21 -15.22 22.13
N ALA A 485 18.19 -14.05 21.51
CA ALA A 485 19.28 -13.07 21.54
C ALA A 485 19.04 -11.89 22.51
N SER A 486 17.91 -11.86 23.23
CA SER A 486 17.66 -10.83 24.24
C SER A 486 18.34 -11.22 25.56
N PRO A 487 19.12 -10.32 26.21
CA PRO A 487 19.59 -10.55 27.58
C PRO A 487 18.41 -10.61 28.55
N LEU A 488 18.64 -11.27 29.69
CA LEU A 488 17.73 -11.41 30.84
C LEU A 488 16.94 -10.14 31.17
N PRO A 489 15.74 -10.28 31.76
CA PRO A 489 14.81 -9.17 31.98
C PRO A 489 15.45 -8.05 32.81
N ASP A 490 15.33 -6.83 32.30
CA ASP A 490 15.57 -5.60 33.04
C ASP A 490 14.54 -5.50 34.17
N GLU A 491 15.01 -5.53 35.42
CA GLU A 491 14.19 -5.40 36.65
C GLU A 491 13.55 -4.01 36.82
N SER A 492 13.50 -3.19 35.77
CA SER A 492 12.79 -1.89 35.76
C SER A 492 11.27 -2.02 35.58
N ARG A 493 10.72 -3.23 35.44
CA ARG A 493 9.26 -3.50 35.44
C ARG A 493 8.75 -3.98 36.81
N ILE A 494 8.92 -3.15 37.84
CA ILE A 494 8.08 -3.21 39.04
C ILE A 494 7.58 -1.79 39.33
N ILE A 495 6.44 -1.42 38.76
CA ILE A 495 5.64 -0.31 39.27
C ILE A 495 4.82 -0.89 40.42
N THR A 496 5.40 -0.96 41.61
CA THR A 496 4.63 -1.12 42.84
C THR A 496 4.00 0.23 43.17
N ALA A 497 2.68 0.30 43.06
CA ALA A 497 1.91 1.36 43.70
C ALA A 497 2.17 1.30 45.21
N LYS A 498 2.88 2.29 45.76
CA LYS A 498 2.91 2.52 47.21
C LYS A 498 1.56 3.10 47.62
N PRO A 499 0.85 2.51 48.60
CA PRO A 499 -0.30 3.15 49.20
C PRO A 499 0.18 4.33 50.07
N ALA A 500 -0.42 5.50 49.87
CA ALA A 500 -0.20 6.64 50.75
C ALA A 500 -0.81 6.34 52.13
N SER A 501 0.06 6.12 53.11
CA SER A 501 -0.31 6.12 54.52
C SER A 501 -0.56 7.56 54.98
N PHE A 502 -1.82 7.89 55.22
CA PHE A 502 -2.20 9.00 56.09
C PHE A 502 -2.04 8.54 57.55
N GLN A 503 -1.24 9.28 58.34
CA GLN A 503 -1.47 9.51 59.77
C GLN A 503 -0.44 10.50 60.33
N SER A 504 -0.89 11.74 60.57
CA SER A 504 -1.03 12.35 61.91
C SER A 504 -1.90 13.59 61.78
#